data_AF-A0A2V5IPN1-F1
#
_entry.id   AF-A0A2V5IPN1-F1
#
_cell.length_a   1.000
_cell.length_b   1.000
_cell.length_c   1.000
_cell.angle_alpha   90.00
_cell.angle_beta   90.00
_cell.angle_gamma   90.00
#
_symmetry.space_group_name_H-M   'P 1'
#
loop_
_entity.id
_entity.type
_entity.pdbx_description
1 polymer ?
#
loop_
_entity_poly.entity_id
_entity_poly.type
_entity_poly.pdbx_seq_one_letter_code
_entity_poly.pdbx_strand_id
1 'polypeptide(L)'
;MNPASDDDSYAVIDDALAALAARRHSNLGDDIETIGLLASLIDQAERFLPELVTNSRENGASWRRIAQTLGTSPDEARLRFAPDSPIADTRWPYNF
;
A
#
# COMPACT_ATOMS: atom_id res chain seq x y z
N MET A 1 14.69 3.87 5.19
CA MET A 1 14.86 2.85 4.14
C MET A 1 13.97 3.32 3.00
N ASN A 2 14.50 3.48 1.79
CA ASN A 2 13.65 3.80 0.64
C ASN A 2 12.95 2.52 0.19
N PRO A 3 11.75 2.61 -0.42
CA PRO A 3 11.16 1.45 -1.07
C PRO A 3 12.12 0.91 -2.14
N ALA A 4 12.32 -0.40 -2.14
CA ALA A 4 13.18 -1.10 -3.09
C ALA A 4 12.36 -2.18 -3.79
N SER A 5 12.59 -2.32 -5.10
CA SER A 5 12.11 -3.45 -5.88
C SER A 5 13.30 -4.36 -6.17
N ASP A 6 13.30 -5.51 -5.53
CA ASP A 6 14.32 -6.55 -5.60
C ASP A 6 13.68 -7.95 -5.69
N ASP A 7 14.52 -8.99 -5.73
CA ASP A 7 14.09 -10.38 -5.86
C ASP A 7 13.13 -10.80 -4.74
N ASP A 8 13.34 -10.29 -3.51
CA ASP A 8 12.46 -10.58 -2.37
C ASP A 8 11.07 -9.95 -2.57
N SER A 9 11.03 -8.68 -2.98
CA SER A 9 9.77 -7.99 -3.27
C SER A 9 9.01 -8.62 -4.45
N TYR A 10 9.73 -9.15 -5.45
CA TYR A 10 9.15 -9.87 -6.58
C TYR A 10 8.52 -11.19 -6.13
N ALA A 11 9.26 -12.00 -5.37
CA ALA A 11 8.78 -13.29 -4.86
C ALA A 11 7.50 -13.12 -4.02
N VAL A 12 7.45 -12.09 -3.15
CA VAL A 12 6.26 -11.80 -2.34
C VAL A 12 5.05 -11.44 -3.21
N ILE A 13 5.24 -10.68 -4.30
CA ILE A 13 4.14 -10.35 -5.21
C ILE A 13 3.66 -11.58 -5.98
N ASP A 14 4.58 -12.44 -6.45
CA ASP A 14 4.23 -13.69 -7.13
C ASP A 14 3.41 -14.61 -6.21
N ASP A 15 3.85 -14.81 -4.97
CA ASP A 15 3.13 -15.58 -3.95
C ASP A 15 1.75 -14.96 -3.64
N ALA A 16 1.66 -13.64 -3.56
CA ALA A 16 0.39 -12.94 -3.31
C ALA A 16 -0.60 -13.11 -4.48
N LEU A 17 -0.11 -13.07 -5.73
CA LEU A 17 -0.92 -13.32 -6.92
C LEU A 17 -1.42 -14.77 -6.95
N ALA A 18 -0.54 -15.74 -6.70
CA ALA A 18 -0.90 -17.16 -6.59
C ALA A 18 -1.98 -17.39 -5.52
N ALA A 19 -1.78 -16.80 -4.33
CA ALA A 19 -2.70 -16.96 -3.23
C ALA A 19 -4.05 -16.26 -3.47
N LEU A 20 -4.07 -15.11 -4.16
CA LEU A 20 -5.32 -14.39 -4.47
C LEU A 20 -6.08 -15.06 -5.62
N ALA A 21 -5.38 -15.51 -6.66
CA ALA A 21 -5.96 -16.26 -7.77
C ALA A 21 -6.66 -17.52 -7.27
N ALA A 22 -6.02 -18.28 -6.37
CA ALA A 22 -6.62 -19.48 -5.77
C ALA A 22 -7.93 -19.17 -5.02
N ARG A 23 -8.03 -18.02 -4.34
CA ARG A 23 -9.24 -17.59 -3.61
C ARG A 23 -10.35 -17.10 -4.53
N ARG A 24 -10.00 -16.56 -5.70
CA ARG A 24 -10.95 -15.97 -6.66
C ARG A 24 -11.25 -16.89 -7.85
N HIS A 25 -10.62 -18.06 -7.91
CA HIS A 25 -10.66 -18.98 -9.04
C HIS A 25 -10.22 -18.32 -10.36
N SER A 26 -9.24 -17.42 -10.29
CA SER A 26 -8.70 -16.71 -11.44
C SER A 26 -7.54 -17.46 -12.11
N ASN A 27 -7.37 -17.26 -13.41
CA ASN A 27 -6.33 -17.86 -14.22
C ASN A 27 -5.11 -16.93 -14.36
N LEU A 28 -3.98 -17.32 -13.78
CA LEU A 28 -2.71 -16.57 -13.90
C LEU A 28 -2.05 -16.65 -15.28
N GLY A 29 -2.53 -17.55 -16.16
CA GLY A 29 -2.11 -17.56 -17.56
C GLY A 29 -2.81 -16.53 -18.44
N ASP A 30 -3.81 -15.81 -17.90
CA ASP A 30 -4.46 -14.68 -18.56
C ASP A 30 -3.94 -13.36 -17.96
N ASP A 31 -3.32 -12.54 -18.80
CA ASP A 31 -2.74 -11.26 -18.39
C ASP A 31 -3.79 -10.27 -17.85
N ILE A 32 -5.01 -10.28 -18.39
CA ILE A 32 -6.08 -9.37 -17.93
C ILE A 32 -6.57 -9.76 -16.54
N GLU A 33 -6.74 -11.05 -16.27
CA GLU A 33 -7.08 -11.53 -14.93
C GLU A 33 -5.95 -11.22 -13.94
N THR A 34 -4.69 -11.44 -14.35
CA THR A 34 -3.51 -11.14 -13.52
C THR A 34 -3.39 -9.66 -13.20
N ILE A 35 -3.63 -8.76 -14.17
CA ILE A 35 -3.72 -7.31 -13.95
C ILE A 35 -4.80 -6.97 -12.92
N GLY A 36 -5.97 -7.60 -13.00
CA GLY A 36 -7.06 -7.38 -12.04
C GLY A 36 -6.70 -7.81 -10.61
N LEU A 37 -5.97 -8.91 -10.46
CA LEU A 37 -5.45 -9.37 -9.16
C LEU A 37 -4.40 -8.41 -8.61
N LEU A 38 -3.43 -8.00 -9.43
CA LEU A 38 -2.39 -7.04 -9.01
C LEU A 38 -3.00 -5.69 -8.62
N ALA A 39 -3.95 -5.18 -9.42
CA ALA A 39 -4.68 -3.95 -9.09
C ALA A 39 -5.43 -4.06 -7.76
N SER A 40 -6.00 -5.22 -7.45
CA SER A 40 -6.66 -5.48 -6.16
C SER A 40 -5.67 -5.49 -4.99
N LEU A 41 -4.48 -6.08 -5.18
CA LEU A 41 -3.43 -6.09 -4.16
C LEU A 41 -2.91 -4.68 -3.89
N ILE A 42 -2.71 -3.88 -4.95
CA ILE A 42 -2.30 -2.48 -4.85
C ILE A 42 -3.38 -1.68 -4.11
N ASP A 43 -4.65 -1.75 -4.51
CA ASP A 43 -5.72 -1.01 -3.83
C ASP A 43 -5.80 -1.40 -2.34
N GLN A 44 -5.67 -2.70 -2.02
CA GLN A 44 -5.68 -3.14 -0.63
C GLN A 44 -4.48 -2.59 0.14
N ALA A 45 -3.26 -2.67 -0.40
CA ALA A 45 -2.05 -2.12 0.23
C ALA A 45 -2.16 -0.60 0.46
N GLU A 46 -2.70 0.12 -0.52
CA GLU A 46 -2.95 1.56 -0.39
C GLU A 46 -3.97 1.89 0.71
N ARG A 47 -4.98 1.04 0.94
CA ARG A 47 -5.94 1.23 2.04
C ARG A 47 -5.37 0.89 3.42
N PHE A 48 -4.38 0.00 3.50
CA PHE A 48 -3.66 -0.28 4.75
C PHE A 48 -2.72 0.86 5.17
N LEU A 49 -2.21 1.62 4.20
CA LEU A 49 -1.17 2.61 4.44
C LEU A 49 -1.62 3.77 5.35
N PRO A 50 -2.81 4.39 5.20
CA PRO A 50 -3.30 5.45 6.09
C PRO A 50 -3.35 5.04 7.56
N GLU A 51 -3.80 3.81 7.86
CA GLU A 51 -3.83 3.29 9.23
C GLU A 51 -2.41 3.22 9.81
N LEU A 52 -1.46 2.64 9.09
CA LEU A 52 -0.08 2.52 9.55
C LEU A 52 0.60 3.88 9.72
N VAL A 53 0.32 4.84 8.83
CA VAL A 53 0.80 6.21 8.96
C VAL A 53 0.21 6.88 10.20
N THR A 54 -1.10 6.75 10.43
CA THR A 54 -1.79 7.31 11.60
C THR A 54 -1.21 6.74 12.90
N ASN A 55 -1.13 5.41 13.01
CA ASN A 55 -0.55 4.73 14.16
C ASN A 55 0.91 5.15 14.39
N SER A 56 1.69 5.31 13.32
CA SER A 56 3.07 5.81 13.42
C SER A 56 3.14 7.25 13.94
N ARG A 57 2.23 8.12 13.49
CA ARG A 57 2.12 9.52 13.95
C ARG A 57 1.76 9.59 15.43
N GLU A 58 0.82 8.78 15.89
CA GLU A 58 0.41 8.68 17.30
C GLU A 58 1.55 8.18 18.19
N ASN A 59 2.37 7.26 17.67
CA ASN A 59 3.57 6.75 18.33
C ASN A 59 4.80 7.69 18.20
N GLY A 60 4.60 8.94 17.74
CA GLY A 60 5.62 9.98 17.73
C GLY A 60 6.55 9.99 16.52
N ALA A 61 6.31 9.18 15.48
CA ALA A 61 7.11 9.22 14.26
C ALA A 61 6.93 10.57 13.53
N SER A 62 8.02 11.25 13.21
CA SER A 62 7.97 12.52 12.45
C SER A 62 7.53 12.30 10.99
N TRP A 63 6.89 13.31 10.39
CA TRP A 63 6.59 13.33 8.95
C TRP A 63 7.83 13.10 8.09
N ARG A 64 8.99 13.59 8.51
CA ARG A 64 10.27 13.34 7.83
C ARG A 64 10.63 11.85 7.77
N ARG A 65 10.42 11.11 8.88
CA ARG A 65 10.70 9.67 8.93
C ARG A 65 9.71 8.89 8.07
N ILE A 66 8.43 9.26 8.12
CA ILE A 66 7.37 8.64 7.32
C ILE A 66 7.67 8.87 5.83
N ALA A 67 7.91 10.11 5.42
CA ALA A 67 8.22 10.45 4.04
C ALA A 67 9.46 9.73 3.51
N GLN A 68 10.53 9.63 4.30
CA GLN A 68 11.71 8.85 3.95
C GLN A 68 11.37 7.37 3.73
N THR A 69 10.48 6.79 4.54
CA THR A 69 10.06 5.39 4.42
C THR A 69 9.20 5.17 3.16
N LEU A 70 8.39 6.16 2.80
CA LEU A 70 7.55 6.14 1.60
C LEU A 70 8.31 6.55 0.32
N GLY A 71 9.57 6.97 0.42
CA GLY A 71 10.32 7.48 -0.74
C GLY A 71 9.78 8.80 -1.29
N THR A 72 9.16 9.63 -0.45
CA THR A 72 8.52 10.91 -0.83
C THR A 72 9.02 12.07 0.04
N SER A 73 8.47 13.28 -0.16
CA SER A 73 8.77 14.47 0.64
C SER A 73 7.88 14.56 1.91
N PRO A 74 8.35 15.21 3.00
CA PRO A 74 7.52 15.41 4.19
C PRO A 74 6.20 16.15 3.92
N ASP A 75 6.22 17.11 2.99
CA ASP A 75 5.04 17.89 2.62
C ASP A 75 4.03 17.04 1.85
N GLU A 76 4.49 16.20 0.92
CA GLU A 76 3.62 15.27 0.19
C GLU A 76 3.04 14.19 1.12
N ALA A 77 3.84 13.64 2.04
CA ALA A 77 3.34 12.70 3.06
C ALA A 77 2.29 13.36 3.97
N ARG A 78 2.53 14.60 4.42
CA ARG A 78 1.56 15.35 5.24
C ARG A 78 0.30 15.65 4.43
N LEU A 79 0.44 16.04 3.16
CA LEU A 79 -0.68 16.33 2.29
C LEU A 79 -1.53 15.06 2.03
N ARG A 80 -0.92 13.89 1.87
CA ARG A 80 -1.67 12.64 1.63
C ARG A 80 -2.28 12.03 2.88
N PHE A 81 -1.69 12.21 4.07
CA PHE A 81 -2.09 11.43 5.26
C PHE A 81 -2.41 12.24 6.52
N ALA A 82 -2.19 13.56 6.56
CA ALA A 82 -2.53 14.33 7.75
C ALA A 82 -4.05 14.53 7.84
N PRO A 83 -4.66 14.40 9.03
CA PRO A 83 -6.11 14.50 9.18
C PRO A 83 -6.66 15.90 8.88
N ASP A 84 -5.81 16.94 8.93
CA ASP A 84 -6.14 18.31 8.55
C ASP A 84 -5.97 18.58 7.04
N SER A 85 -5.51 17.61 6.25
CA SER A 85 -5.32 17.78 4.82
C SER A 85 -6.62 17.64 4.02
N PRO A 86 -6.88 18.53 3.06
CA PRO A 86 -8.07 18.45 2.20
C PRO A 86 -8.09 17.24 1.27
N ILE A 87 -6.95 16.59 1.05
CA ILE A 87 -6.82 15.41 0.17
C ILE A 87 -6.39 14.16 0.95
N ALA A 88 -6.54 14.17 2.27
CA ALA A 88 -6.17 13.04 3.10
C ALA A 88 -6.88 11.76 2.61
N ASP A 89 -6.13 10.69 2.39
CA ASP A 89 -6.72 9.39 2.13
C ASP A 89 -7.33 8.87 3.44
N THR A 90 -8.66 8.86 3.48
CA THR A 90 -9.46 8.45 4.65
C THR A 90 -9.98 7.02 4.54
N ARG A 91 -9.60 6.29 3.47
CA ARG A 91 -9.99 4.89 3.31
C ARG A 91 -9.33 4.05 4.39
N TRP A 92 -10.15 3.26 5.10
CA TRP A 92 -9.66 2.24 6.02
C TRP A 92 -9.45 0.91 5.27
N PRO A 93 -8.54 0.04 5.75
CA PRO A 93 -8.27 -1.25 5.10
C PRO A 93 -9.49 -2.18 5.09
N TYR A 94 -10.45 -1.94 5.98
CA TYR A 94 -11.71 -2.64 6.04
C TYR A 94 -12.83 -1.64 5.73
N ASN A 95 -13.63 -1.93 4.71
CA ASN A 95 -14.97 -1.35 4.59
C ASN A 95 -15.93 -2.36 5.23
N PHE A 96 -16.58 -1.99 6.33
CA PHE A 96 -17.74 -2.73 6.83
C PHE A 96 -19.00 -2.28 6.09
#